data_AF-A0A6J1VVR3-F1
#
_entry.id   AF-A0A6J1VVR3-F1
#
_cell.length_a   1.000
_cell.length_b   1.000
_cell.length_c   1.000
_cell.angle_alpha   90.00
_cell.angle_beta   90.00
_cell.angle_gamma   90.00
#
_symmetry.space_group_name_H-M   'P 1'
#
loop_
_entity.id
_entity.type
_entity.pdbx_description
1 polymer ?
#
loop_
_entity_poly.entity_id
_entity_poly.type
_entity_poly.pdbx_seq_one_letter_code
_entity_poly.pdbx_strand_id
1 'polypeptide(L)'
;MASLYGSELKCVSVEWDFLQGLLVKNQPVPCLQALRKEKSRNAARSRRGKENFEFYELAKLLPLPGAITSQLDKASIVRLTITYLKMRTFALQGDPPWTLRAEGPAPGGN
;
A
#
# COMPACT_ATOMS: atom_id res chain seq x y z
N MET A 1 17.63 -76.56 30.64
CA MET A 1 16.16 -76.67 30.50
C MET A 1 15.73 -75.61 29.49
N ALA A 2 15.23 -76.04 28.34
CA ALA A 2 14.80 -75.16 27.25
C ALA A 2 13.51 -74.40 27.65
N SER A 3 13.49 -73.10 27.37
CA SER A 3 12.37 -72.21 27.66
C SER A 3 11.32 -72.32 26.53
N LEU A 4 10.13 -72.80 26.86
CA LEU A 4 8.93 -72.81 26.02
C LEU A 4 7.95 -71.79 26.58
N TYR A 5 7.57 -70.77 25.79
CA TYR A 5 6.17 -70.47 25.44
C TYR A 5 6.13 -69.14 24.66
N GLY A 6 5.66 -69.23 23.40
CA GLY A 6 5.40 -68.07 22.56
C GLY A 6 4.14 -67.33 23.03
N SER A 7 4.26 -66.02 23.15
CA SER A 7 3.13 -65.10 23.28
C SER A 7 2.89 -64.40 21.95
N GLU A 8 1.64 -64.47 21.50
CA GLU A 8 1.14 -63.95 20.23
C GLU A 8 1.37 -62.44 20.11
N LEU A 9 2.23 -62.03 19.17
CA LEU A 9 2.30 -60.65 18.69
C LEU A 9 1.07 -60.37 17.82
N LYS A 10 -0.03 -59.95 18.44
CA LYS A 10 -1.11 -59.27 17.69
C LYS A 10 -0.59 -57.90 17.26
N CYS A 11 -0.09 -57.81 16.03
CA CYS A 11 -0.03 -56.54 15.30
C CYS A 11 -1.48 -56.05 15.14
N VAL A 12 -1.93 -55.19 16.05
CA VAL A 12 -3.11 -54.36 15.80
C VAL A 12 -2.68 -53.40 14.69
N SER A 13 -3.02 -53.75 13.46
CA SER A 13 -2.85 -52.88 12.30
C SER A 13 -3.74 -51.67 12.51
N VAL A 14 -3.18 -50.63 13.14
CA VAL A 14 -3.82 -49.32 13.23
C VAL A 14 -3.95 -48.85 11.78
N GLU A 15 -5.19 -48.81 11.29
CA GLU A 15 -5.55 -48.39 9.95
C GLU A 15 -4.85 -47.06 9.64
N TRP A 16 -4.01 -47.09 8.60
CA TRP A 16 -3.18 -45.96 8.17
C TRP A 16 -4.00 -44.68 7.93
N ASP A 17 -5.32 -44.78 7.77
CA ASP A 17 -6.26 -43.68 7.52
C ASP A 17 -6.42 -42.72 8.72
N PHE A 18 -6.30 -43.20 9.97
CA PHE A 18 -6.34 -42.31 11.14
C PHE A 18 -5.11 -41.37 11.19
N LEU A 19 -3.97 -41.83 10.68
CA LEU A 19 -2.74 -41.03 10.56
C LEU A 19 -2.77 -40.08 9.35
N GLN A 20 -3.47 -40.45 8.26
CA GLN A 20 -3.71 -39.55 7.12
C GLN A 20 -4.54 -38.32 7.54
N GLY A 21 -5.48 -38.48 8.47
CA GLY A 21 -6.32 -37.38 8.99
C GLY A 21 -5.56 -36.33 9.81
N LEU A 22 -4.49 -36.71 10.52
CA LEU A 22 -3.64 -35.79 11.30
C LEU A 22 -2.52 -35.16 10.47
N LEU A 23 -2.02 -35.85 9.43
CA LEU A 23 -0.94 -35.35 8.58
C LEU A 23 -1.42 -34.29 7.57
N VAL A 24 -2.70 -34.32 7.17
CA VAL A 24 -3.29 -33.38 6.20
C VAL A 24 -3.66 -32.02 6.79
N LYS A 25 -3.67 -31.85 8.12
CA LYS A 25 -4.02 -30.57 8.78
C LYS A 25 -2.82 -29.77 9.33
N ASN A 26 -1.61 -29.97 8.82
CA ASN A 26 -0.52 -29.01 9.04
C ASN A 26 -0.47 -28.00 7.89
N GLN A 27 -1.52 -27.18 7.76
CA GLN A 27 -1.36 -25.88 7.12
C GLN A 27 -0.44 -25.09 8.08
N PRO A 28 0.79 -24.69 7.68
CA PRO A 28 1.64 -23.91 8.56
C PRO A 28 0.92 -22.60 8.85
N VAL A 29 0.27 -22.50 10.00
CA VAL A 29 -0.29 -21.25 10.51
C VAL A 29 0.85 -20.26 10.49
N PRO A 30 0.75 -19.15 9.72
CA PRO A 30 1.80 -18.16 9.69
C PRO A 30 2.06 -17.76 11.14
N CYS A 31 3.33 -17.80 11.57
CA CYS A 31 3.68 -17.38 12.92
C CYS A 31 3.03 -16.01 13.19
N LEU A 32 2.62 -15.71 14.42
CA LEU A 32 1.91 -14.45 14.73
C LEU A 32 2.66 -13.20 14.20
N GLN A 33 3.99 -13.29 14.09
CA GLN A 33 4.82 -12.27 13.46
C GLN A 33 4.58 -12.14 11.93
N ALA A 34 4.45 -13.25 11.20
CA ALA A 34 4.09 -13.24 9.78
C ALA A 34 2.69 -12.65 9.56
N LEU A 35 1.72 -12.98 10.41
CA LEU A 35 0.37 -12.39 10.34
C LEU A 35 0.36 -10.88 10.62
N ARG A 36 1.13 -10.42 11.64
CA ARG A 36 1.29 -8.99 11.92
C ARG A 36 1.96 -8.25 10.76
N LYS A 37 3.02 -8.82 10.19
CA LYS A 37 3.67 -8.27 8.99
C LYS A 37 2.68 -8.23 7.81
N GLU A 38 1.88 -9.27 7.62
CA GLU A 38 0.86 -9.30 6.57
C GLU A 38 -0.16 -8.18 6.70
N LYS A 39 -0.70 -7.98 7.90
CA LYS A 39 -1.65 -6.89 8.19
C LYS A 39 -1.03 -5.52 7.90
N SER A 40 0.23 -5.30 8.28
CA SER A 40 0.96 -4.06 7.97
C SER A 40 1.16 -3.87 6.46
N ARG A 41 1.53 -4.92 5.73
CA ARG A 41 1.64 -4.87 4.25
C ARG A 41 0.31 -4.50 3.61
N ASN A 42 -0.79 -5.12 4.03
CA ASN A 42 -2.11 -4.84 3.48
C ASN A 42 -2.59 -3.43 3.82
N ALA A 43 -2.32 -2.93 5.04
CA ALA A 43 -2.58 -1.54 5.40
C ALA A 43 -1.78 -0.56 4.53
N ALA A 44 -0.50 -0.84 4.27
CA ALA A 44 0.33 -0.02 3.39
C ALA A 44 -0.14 -0.04 1.93
N ARG A 45 -0.54 -1.21 1.41
CA ARG A 45 -1.14 -1.33 0.07
C ARG A 45 -2.44 -0.55 -0.03
N SER A 46 -3.33 -0.69 0.95
CA SER A 46 -4.61 0.02 1.00
C SER A 46 -4.40 1.54 0.99
N ARG A 47 -3.47 2.05 1.81
CA ARG A 47 -3.11 3.47 1.82
C ARG A 47 -2.59 3.96 0.46
N ARG A 48 -1.64 3.22 -0.15
CA ARG A 48 -1.11 3.56 -1.49
C ARG A 48 -2.18 3.51 -2.57
N GLY A 49 -3.08 2.54 -2.51
CA GLY A 49 -4.20 2.40 -3.45
C GLY A 49 -5.18 3.57 -3.33
N LYS A 50 -5.54 3.96 -2.10
CA LYS A 50 -6.42 5.10 -1.85
C LYS A 50 -5.81 6.42 -2.32
N GLU A 51 -4.55 6.67 -1.99
CA GLU A 51 -3.82 7.84 -2.47
C GLU A 51 -3.74 7.87 -4.00
N ASN A 52 -3.41 6.76 -4.66
CA ASN A 52 -3.43 6.67 -6.13
C ASN A 52 -4.80 7.04 -6.70
N PHE A 53 -5.88 6.51 -6.14
CA PHE A 53 -7.23 6.83 -6.57
C PHE A 53 -7.53 8.33 -6.45
N GLU A 54 -7.18 8.95 -5.32
CA GLU A 54 -7.37 10.39 -5.13
C GLU A 54 -6.56 11.22 -6.13
N PHE A 55 -5.33 10.80 -6.45
CA PHE A 55 -4.54 11.43 -7.51
C PHE A 55 -5.19 11.34 -8.89
N TYR A 56 -5.77 10.18 -9.23
CA TYR A 56 -6.48 10.03 -10.50
C TYR A 56 -7.74 10.88 -10.56
N GLU A 57 -8.52 10.94 -9.48
CA GLU A 57 -9.70 11.82 -9.42
C GLU A 57 -9.30 13.29 -9.52
N LEU A 58 -8.23 13.70 -8.83
CA LEU A 58 -7.71 15.07 -8.95
C LEU A 58 -7.29 15.40 -10.39
N ALA A 59 -6.61 14.48 -11.08
CA ALA A 59 -6.19 14.69 -12.46
C ALA A 59 -7.37 14.90 -13.41
N LYS A 60 -8.50 14.22 -13.18
CA LYS A 60 -9.74 14.40 -13.97
C LYS A 60 -10.38 15.77 -13.79
N LEU A 61 -10.10 16.47 -12.69
CA LEU A 61 -10.63 17.81 -12.42
C LEU A 61 -9.79 18.93 -13.05
N LEU A 62 -8.60 18.62 -13.57
CA LEU A 62 -7.80 19.61 -14.28
C LEU A 62 -8.51 20.00 -15.60
N PRO A 63 -8.37 21.27 -16.04
CA PRO A 63 -8.98 21.75 -17.29
C PRO A 63 -8.19 21.28 -18.51
N LEU A 64 -7.99 19.96 -18.63
CA LEU A 64 -7.23 19.30 -19.68
C LEU A 64 -8.01 18.07 -20.18
N PRO A 65 -7.89 17.69 -21.46
CA PRO A 65 -8.48 16.46 -21.97
C PRO A 65 -8.02 15.21 -21.20
N GLY A 66 -8.94 14.27 -20.95
CA GLY A 66 -8.67 13.03 -20.20
C GLY A 66 -7.53 12.18 -20.77
N ALA A 67 -7.34 12.22 -22.10
CA ALA A 67 -6.24 11.53 -22.76
C ALA A 67 -4.86 12.01 -22.26
N ILE A 68 -4.72 13.30 -21.93
CA ILE A 68 -3.47 13.90 -21.44
C ILE A 68 -3.34 13.65 -19.94
N THR A 69 -4.40 13.88 -19.17
CA THR A 69 -4.35 13.76 -17.69
C THR A 69 -4.09 12.32 -17.23
N SER A 70 -4.46 11.32 -18.04
CA SER A 70 -4.15 9.91 -17.79
C SER A 70 -2.66 9.56 -17.83
N GLN A 71 -1.83 10.37 -18.50
CA GLN A 71 -0.39 10.15 -18.68
C GLN A 71 0.45 10.97 -17.68
N LEU A 72 -0.17 11.81 -16.87
CA LEU A 72 0.54 12.66 -15.91
C LEU A 72 1.09 11.82 -14.74
N ASP A 73 2.34 12.08 -14.39
CA ASP A 73 2.91 11.59 -13.14
C ASP A 73 2.33 12.35 -11.94
N LYS A 74 2.41 11.73 -10.75
CA LYS A 74 1.88 12.28 -9.49
C LYS A 74 2.38 13.70 -9.21
N ALA A 75 3.66 13.98 -9.44
CA ALA A 75 4.23 15.28 -9.15
C ALA A 75 3.72 16.35 -10.12
N SER A 76 3.59 16.03 -11.40
CA SER A 76 2.94 16.91 -12.38
C SER A 76 1.49 17.22 -12.04
N ILE A 77 0.70 16.24 -11.59
CA ILE A 77 -0.69 16.45 -11.15
C ILE A 77 -0.73 17.52 -10.04
N VAL A 78 0.11 17.41 -9.02
CA VAL A 78 0.21 18.39 -7.92
C VAL A 78 0.61 19.77 -8.44
N ARG A 79 1.70 19.85 -9.22
CA ARG A 79 2.22 21.14 -9.73
C ARG A 79 1.19 21.87 -10.59
N LEU A 80 0.52 21.16 -11.49
CA LEU A 80 -0.51 21.74 -12.35
C LEU A 80 -1.73 22.18 -11.56
N THR A 81 -2.15 21.40 -10.56
CA THR A 81 -3.27 21.76 -9.67
C THR A 81 -2.98 23.06 -8.93
N ILE A 82 -1.80 23.17 -8.30
CA ILE A 82 -1.41 24.37 -7.56
C ILE A 82 -1.38 25.58 -8.50
N THR A 83 -0.75 25.44 -9.66
CA THR A 83 -0.67 26.53 -10.65
C THR A 83 -2.05 26.94 -11.14
N TYR A 84 -2.94 25.99 -11.43
CA TYR A 84 -4.31 26.26 -11.85
C TYR A 84 -5.07 27.07 -10.81
N LEU A 85 -5.02 26.67 -9.54
CA LEU A 85 -5.68 27.42 -8.46
C LEU A 85 -5.11 28.83 -8.30
N LYS A 86 -3.78 28.98 -8.36
CA LYS A 86 -3.12 30.29 -8.29
C LYS A 86 -3.53 31.20 -9.45
N MET A 87 -3.54 30.68 -10.68
CA MET A 87 -3.94 31.43 -11.87
C MET A 87 -5.43 31.79 -11.83
N ARG A 88 -6.29 30.88 -11.36
CA ARG A 88 -7.72 31.17 -11.19
C ARG A 88 -7.95 32.30 -10.20
N THR A 89 -7.28 32.28 -9.05
CA THR A 89 -7.35 33.37 -8.07
C THR A 89 -6.82 34.68 -8.65
N PHE A 90 -5.68 34.63 -9.35
CA PHE A 90 -5.11 35.81 -10.02
C PHE A 90 -6.08 36.44 -11.02
N ALA A 91 -6.69 35.63 -11.89
CA ALA A 91 -7.65 36.10 -12.89
C ALA A 91 -8.92 36.72 -12.27
N LEU A 92 -9.28 36.35 -11.03
CA LEU A 92 -10.45 36.88 -10.33
C LEU A 92 -10.14 38.15 -9.51
N GLN A 93 -8.92 38.31 -8.99
CA GLN A 93 -8.57 39.35 -8.01
C GLN A 93 -7.64 40.45 -8.55
N GLY A 94 -6.97 40.22 -9.68
CA GLY A 94 -6.21 41.25 -10.41
C GLY A 94 -4.76 41.49 -9.97
N ASP A 95 -4.32 40.97 -8.83
CA ASP A 95 -2.90 40.84 -8.50
C ASP A 95 -2.75 39.87 -7.32
N PRO A 96 -1.89 38.85 -7.37
CA PRO A 96 -1.85 37.87 -6.31
C PRO A 96 -0.78 38.25 -5.27
N PRO A 97 -0.96 37.97 -3.98
CA PRO A 97 0.01 38.34 -2.95
C PRO A 97 1.39 37.65 -3.05
N TRP A 98 1.62 36.82 -4.08
CA TRP A 98 2.91 36.23 -4.40
C TRP A 98 3.74 37.06 -5.40
N THR A 99 3.21 38.14 -5.99
CA THR A 99 4.02 39.16 -6.68
C THR A 99 4.64 40.10 -5.62
N LEU A 100 5.98 40.17 -5.61
CA LEU A 100 6.80 41.10 -4.81
C LEU A 100 6.95 40.84 -3.28
N ARG A 101 7.44 39.66 -2.90
CA ARG A 101 8.19 39.45 -1.63
C ARG A 101 9.60 38.89 -1.86
N ALA A 102 10.14 39.07 -3.07
CA ALA A 102 11.48 38.61 -3.45
C ALA A 102 12.57 39.70 -3.36
N GLU A 103 12.22 40.98 -3.28
CA GLU A 103 13.19 42.05 -3.01
C GLU A 103 13.19 42.32 -1.50
N GLY A 104 14.10 41.65 -0.78
CA GLY A 104 14.52 42.15 0.53
C GLY A 104 15.21 43.51 0.34
N PRO A 105 15.15 44.44 1.32
CA PRO A 105 15.87 45.70 1.20
C PRO A 105 17.37 45.42 1.03
N ALA A 106 17.97 46.01 -0.01
CA ALA A 106 19.39 45.88 -0.29
C ALA A 106 20.23 46.24 0.94
N PRO A 107 21.26 45.43 1.31
CA PRO A 107 22.16 45.82 2.38
C PRO A 107 23.14 46.87 1.84
N GLY A 108 22.88 48.14 2.11
CA GLY A 108 23.82 49.20 1.74
C GLY A 108 23.20 50.59 1.72
N GLY A 109 23.14 51.23 2.89
CA GLY A 109 23.06 52.67 3.02
C GLY A 109 24.13 53.11 4.02
N ASN A 110 25.05 53.96 3.55
CA ASN A 110 26.22 54.48 4.28
C ASN A 110 25.88 55.14 5.61
#